data_AF-A0A519RXL9-F1
#
_entry.id   AF-A0A519RXL9-F1
#
_cell.length_a   1.000
_cell.length_b   1.000
_cell.length_c   1.000
_cell.angle_alpha   90.00
_cell.angle_beta   90.00
_cell.angle_gamma   90.00
#
_symmetry.space_group_name_H-M   'P 1'
#
loop_
_entity.id
_entity.type
_entity.pdbx_description
1 polymer ?
#
loop_
_entity_poly.entity_id
_entity_poly.type
_entity_poly.pdbx_seq_one_letter_code
_entity_poly.pdbx_strand_id
1 'polypeptide(L)'
;MKILTVRRDTADFTRYYLTGKTQVAGHISAFSGTLILRQIRELRKLEPLTEAVSETAIKPFRSARQEGFVLADYELREQPAQPKSGVFRGVARTNWYVDRNGRLRYDELYSAGDGYCNNQFVGTWMSYTTRQPLRCNWGDYRIPNSGNFDIGAGEFSPADKYLAFGWQDLREATFGEGGKGAAARKREVRRAQTWWK
;
A
#
# COMPACT_ATOMS: atom_id res chain seq x y z
N MET A 1 -2.65 -0.71 -7.55
CA MET A 1 -4.03 -0.19 -7.47
C MET A 1 -4.02 1.29 -7.10
N LYS A 2 -4.98 2.10 -7.57
CA LYS A 2 -5.17 3.50 -7.19
C LYS A 2 -6.58 3.68 -6.64
N ILE A 3 -6.69 4.17 -5.40
CA ILE A 3 -7.97 4.61 -4.83
C ILE A 3 -8.17 6.08 -5.24
N LEU A 4 -9.37 6.41 -5.72
CA LEU A 4 -9.75 7.74 -6.18
C LEU A 4 -10.66 8.46 -5.19
N THR A 5 -11.68 7.75 -4.70
CA THR A 5 -12.60 8.30 -3.70
C THR A 5 -12.81 7.30 -2.58
N VAL A 6 -13.01 7.85 -1.39
CA VAL A 6 -13.41 7.11 -0.20
C VAL A 6 -14.53 7.90 0.44
N ARG A 7 -15.67 7.25 0.66
CA ARG A 7 -16.83 7.85 1.32
C ARG A 7 -17.30 6.93 2.44
N ARG A 8 -17.34 7.44 3.67
CA ARG A 8 -17.95 6.71 4.79
C ARG A 8 -19.45 6.59 4.58
N ASP A 9 -20.01 5.44 4.93
CA ASP A 9 -21.45 5.27 5.02
C ASP A 9 -22.04 6.18 6.12
N THR A 10 -23.28 6.63 5.92
CA THR A 10 -23.95 7.59 6.83
C THR A 10 -24.67 6.91 7.99
N ALA A 11 -24.99 5.62 7.85
CA ALA A 11 -25.68 4.82 8.86
C ALA A 11 -24.73 3.80 9.51
N ASP A 12 -23.81 3.21 8.74
CA ASP A 12 -22.83 2.24 9.22
C ASP A 12 -21.42 2.87 9.23
N PHE A 13 -21.01 3.48 10.35
CA PHE A 13 -19.71 4.15 10.43
C PHE A 13 -18.49 3.23 10.30
N THR A 14 -18.68 1.90 10.29
CA THR A 14 -17.62 0.93 10.01
C THR A 14 -17.43 0.70 8.51
N ARG A 15 -18.35 1.16 7.66
CA ARG A 15 -18.33 0.91 6.23
C ARG A 15 -17.90 2.13 5.43
N TYR A 16 -17.07 1.86 4.44
CA TYR A 16 -16.58 2.84 3.49
C TYR A 16 -16.80 2.33 2.08
N TYR A 17 -17.23 3.21 1.18
CA TYR A 17 -17.35 2.99 -0.24
C TYR A 17 -16.14 3.57 -0.95
N LEU A 18 -15.55 2.79 -1.83
CA LEU A 18 -14.34 3.14 -2.56
C LEU A 18 -14.62 3.13 -4.05
N THR A 19 -14.00 4.06 -4.75
CA THR A 19 -13.81 3.96 -6.20
C THR A 19 -12.35 4.10 -6.54
N GLY A 20 -11.94 3.53 -7.67
CA GLY A 20 -10.56 3.61 -8.08
C GLY A 20 -10.27 2.96 -9.42
N LYS A 21 -8.98 2.74 -9.69
CA LYS A 21 -8.47 2.05 -10.87
C LYS A 21 -7.47 0.97 -10.49
N THR A 22 -7.48 -0.12 -11.22
CA THR A 22 -6.56 -1.26 -11.12
C THR A 22 -5.87 -1.47 -12.45
N GLN A 23 -4.76 -2.20 -12.45
CA GLN A 23 -4.14 -2.66 -13.68
C GLN A 23 -3.84 -4.15 -13.54
N VAL A 24 -4.43 -4.97 -14.39
CA VAL A 24 -4.25 -6.44 -14.42
C VAL A 24 -3.75 -6.83 -15.80
N ALA A 25 -2.55 -7.43 -15.87
CA ALA A 25 -1.92 -7.85 -17.12
C ALA A 25 -1.90 -6.75 -18.22
N GLY A 26 -1.63 -5.51 -17.81
CA GLY A 26 -1.59 -4.34 -18.70
C GLY A 26 -2.92 -3.61 -18.89
N HIS A 27 -4.06 -4.21 -18.53
CA HIS A 27 -5.39 -3.62 -18.71
C HIS A 27 -5.80 -2.81 -17.49
N ILE A 28 -6.17 -1.55 -17.72
CA ILE A 28 -6.67 -0.66 -16.67
C ILE A 28 -8.19 -0.82 -16.57
N SER A 29 -8.69 -1.09 -15.37
CA SER A 29 -10.12 -1.15 -15.09
C SER A 29 -10.49 -0.22 -13.95
N ALA A 30 -11.66 0.42 -14.06
CA ALA A 30 -12.25 1.12 -12.93
C ALA A 30 -12.88 0.10 -11.98
N PHE A 31 -12.79 0.34 -10.68
CA PHE A 31 -13.49 -0.45 -9.68
C PHE A 31 -14.37 0.40 -8.78
N SER A 32 -15.39 -0.24 -8.23
CA SER A 32 -16.12 0.22 -7.05
C SER A 32 -16.13 -0.88 -6.00
N GLY A 33 -16.20 -0.51 -4.74
CA GLY A 33 -16.10 -1.50 -3.69
C GLY A 33 -16.37 -0.97 -2.29
N THR A 34 -16.12 -1.85 -1.33
CA THR A 34 -16.31 -1.56 0.09
C THR A 34 -15.07 -1.91 0.88
N LEU A 35 -14.89 -1.18 1.97
CA LEU A 35 -13.95 -1.48 3.04
C LEU A 35 -14.74 -1.42 4.35
N ILE A 36 -14.68 -2.50 5.12
CA ILE A 36 -15.45 -2.66 6.37
C ILE A 36 -14.45 -2.80 7.51
N LEU A 37 -14.43 -1.80 8.39
CA LEU A 37 -13.60 -1.80 9.58
C LEU A 37 -14.04 -2.93 10.50
N ARG A 38 -13.09 -3.79 10.88
CA ARG A 38 -13.32 -4.91 11.80
C ARG A 38 -12.76 -4.63 13.17
N GLN A 39 -11.59 -4.02 13.21
CA GLN A 39 -10.87 -3.83 14.46
C GLN A 39 -10.04 -2.56 14.37
N ILE A 40 -10.14 -1.73 15.39
CA ILE A 40 -9.23 -0.61 15.64
C ILE A 40 -8.53 -0.94 16.96
N ARG A 41 -7.20 -0.93 16.97
CA ARG A 41 -6.42 -1.15 18.19
C ARG A 41 -5.43 -0.02 18.40
N GLU A 42 -5.39 0.43 19.63
CA GLU A 42 -4.25 1.14 20.20
C GLU A 42 -3.17 0.11 20.53
N LEU A 43 -1.91 0.42 20.19
CA LEU A 43 -0.76 -0.42 20.46
C LEU A 43 0.07 0.14 21.62
N ARG A 44 0.66 1.31 21.40
CA ARG A 44 1.64 1.89 22.32
C ARG A 44 1.34 3.37 22.54
N LYS A 45 1.30 3.78 23.82
CA LYS A 45 1.43 5.18 24.22
C LYS A 45 2.90 5.57 24.11
N LEU A 46 3.16 6.62 23.37
CA LEU A 46 4.49 7.15 23.18
C LEU A 46 4.70 8.30 24.16
N GLU A 47 5.73 8.17 24.97
CA GLU A 47 6.16 9.27 25.85
C GLU A 47 6.75 10.40 25.01
N PRO A 48 6.52 11.67 25.38
CA PRO A 48 7.17 12.79 24.73
C PRO A 48 8.69 12.64 24.86
N LEU A 49 9.40 12.66 23.73
CA LEU A 49 10.87 12.75 23.77
C LEU A 49 11.29 14.01 24.55
N THR A 50 12.29 13.85 25.42
CA THR A 50 12.94 14.97 26.11
C THR A 50 13.70 15.83 25.09
N GLU A 51 13.87 17.12 25.39
CA GLU A 51 14.53 18.08 24.47
C GLU A 51 15.94 17.64 24.05
N ALA A 52 16.67 16.92 24.92
CA ALA A 52 18.02 16.41 24.63
C ALA A 52 18.07 15.25 23.61
N VAL A 53 16.99 14.47 23.47
CA VAL A 53 16.87 13.38 22.46
C VAL A 53 16.21 13.90 21.16
N SER A 54 15.60 15.09 21.22
CA SER A 54 14.78 15.66 20.17
C SER A 54 15.57 16.14 18.95
N GLU A 55 16.84 16.56 19.08
CA GLU A 55 17.57 17.14 17.94
C GLU A 55 17.90 16.13 16.84
N THR A 56 18.12 14.85 17.19
CA THR A 56 18.47 13.79 16.24
C THR A 56 17.27 12.96 15.75
N ALA A 57 16.11 13.09 16.39
CA ALA A 57 14.90 12.33 16.04
C ALA A 57 14.11 12.94 14.87
N ILE A 58 13.68 12.09 13.94
CA ILE A 58 12.87 12.49 12.78
C ILE A 58 11.53 13.09 13.26
N LYS A 59 11.07 14.17 12.63
CA LYS A 59 9.91 15.00 13.02
C LYS A 59 8.61 14.24 13.35
N PRO A 60 8.20 13.18 12.62
CA PRO A 60 7.00 12.42 12.96
C PRO A 60 7.09 11.78 14.34
N PHE A 61 8.24 11.20 14.66
CA PHE A 61 8.51 10.48 15.92
C PHE A 61 8.42 11.41 17.14
N ARG A 62 8.91 12.64 17.01
CA ARG A 62 8.75 13.68 18.06
C ARG A 62 7.30 14.01 18.35
N SER A 63 6.43 13.96 17.34
CA SER A 63 5.05 14.42 17.45
C SER A 63 4.06 13.33 17.85
N ALA A 64 4.44 12.05 17.83
CA ALA A 64 3.52 10.95 18.05
C ALA A 64 3.25 10.73 19.54
N ARG A 65 1.99 10.42 19.89
CA ARG A 65 1.54 10.14 21.27
C ARG A 65 0.90 8.77 21.44
N GLN A 66 0.26 8.27 20.39
CA GLN A 66 -0.40 6.98 20.40
C GLN A 66 -0.25 6.36 19.02
N GLU A 67 0.24 5.13 18.98
CA GLU A 67 0.28 4.30 17.77
C GLU A 67 -0.85 3.29 17.79
N GLY A 68 -1.27 2.86 16.63
CA GLY A 68 -2.28 1.82 16.51
C GLY A 68 -2.38 1.27 15.10
N PHE A 69 -3.34 0.37 14.92
CA PHE A 69 -3.67 -0.15 13.61
C PHE A 69 -5.17 -0.34 13.45
N VAL A 70 -5.58 -0.38 12.20
CA VAL A 70 -6.92 -0.80 11.79
C VAL A 70 -6.82 -2.04 10.92
N LEU A 71 -7.73 -2.98 11.13
CA LEU A 71 -7.99 -4.10 10.22
C LEU A 71 -9.34 -3.90 9.58
N ALA A 72 -9.40 -4.14 8.28
CA ALA A 72 -10.63 -4.04 7.51
C ALA A 72 -10.71 -5.15 6.48
N ASP A 73 -11.93 -5.65 6.26
CA ASP A 73 -12.19 -6.46 5.08
C ASP A 73 -12.38 -5.54 3.89
N TYR A 74 -11.92 -5.94 2.71
CA TYR A 74 -12.18 -5.21 1.48
C TYR A 74 -12.77 -6.12 0.42
N GLU A 75 -13.65 -5.54 -0.41
CA GLU A 75 -14.12 -6.13 -1.64
C GLU A 75 -14.17 -5.04 -2.72
N LEU A 76 -13.39 -5.21 -3.79
CA LEU A 76 -13.29 -4.24 -4.88
C LEU A 76 -13.64 -4.94 -6.19
N ARG A 77 -14.63 -4.42 -6.90
CA ARG A 77 -15.21 -5.02 -8.10
C ARG A 77 -14.86 -4.18 -9.31
N GLU A 78 -14.09 -4.75 -10.21
CA GLU A 78 -13.86 -4.16 -11.53
C GLU A 78 -15.12 -4.25 -12.39
N GLN A 79 -15.15 -3.50 -13.48
CA GLN A 79 -16.27 -3.48 -14.44
C GLN A 79 -16.40 -4.84 -15.15
N PRO A 80 -17.49 -5.63 -14.94
CA PRO A 80 -17.58 -6.99 -15.48
C PRO A 80 -17.56 -7.09 -17.00
N ALA A 81 -17.98 -6.03 -17.70
CA ALA A 81 -17.97 -5.97 -19.16
C ALA A 81 -16.58 -5.78 -19.76
N GLN A 82 -15.57 -5.40 -18.95
CA GLN A 82 -14.21 -5.20 -19.44
C GLN A 82 -13.43 -6.51 -19.49
N PRO A 83 -12.58 -6.73 -20.50
CA PRO A 83 -11.72 -7.89 -20.55
C PRO A 83 -10.75 -7.89 -19.37
N LYS A 84 -10.41 -9.09 -18.88
CA LYS A 84 -9.46 -9.29 -17.76
C LYS A 84 -9.85 -8.53 -16.48
N SER A 85 -11.15 -8.43 -16.23
CA SER A 85 -11.72 -7.88 -15.00
C SER A 85 -12.09 -8.97 -14.00
N GLY A 86 -12.20 -8.59 -12.74
CA GLY A 86 -12.51 -9.48 -11.64
C GLY A 86 -12.86 -8.76 -10.33
N VAL A 87 -12.80 -9.54 -9.24
CA VAL A 87 -13.05 -9.06 -7.89
C VAL A 87 -11.81 -9.26 -7.04
N PHE A 88 -11.35 -8.20 -6.39
CA PHE A 88 -10.35 -8.26 -5.32
C PHE A 88 -11.06 -8.43 -3.98
N ARG A 89 -10.61 -9.38 -3.15
CA ARG A 89 -11.11 -9.60 -1.79
C ARG A 89 -9.99 -9.95 -0.85
N GLY A 90 -10.10 -9.47 0.39
CA GLY A 90 -9.14 -9.82 1.43
C GLY A 90 -9.23 -8.91 2.64
N VAL A 91 -8.10 -8.83 3.35
CA VAL A 91 -7.94 -8.02 4.57
C VAL A 91 -6.90 -6.95 4.32
N ALA A 92 -7.20 -5.73 4.76
CA ALA A 92 -6.30 -4.60 4.79
C ALA A 92 -5.87 -4.31 6.24
N ARG A 93 -4.61 -3.95 6.41
CA ARG A 93 -4.05 -3.39 7.64
C ARG A 93 -3.42 -2.04 7.36
N THR A 94 -3.85 -1.03 8.10
CA THR A 94 -3.21 0.30 8.10
C THR A 94 -2.80 0.65 9.51
N ASN A 95 -1.52 0.96 9.70
CA ASN A 95 -0.98 1.51 10.92
C ASN A 95 -1.15 3.03 10.90
N TRP A 96 -1.44 3.59 12.07
CA TRP A 96 -1.68 5.01 12.27
C TRP A 96 -1.04 5.48 13.57
N TYR A 97 -0.81 6.79 13.66
CA TYR A 97 -0.49 7.43 14.94
C TYR A 97 -1.33 8.69 15.16
N VAL A 98 -1.47 9.11 16.41
CA VAL A 98 -2.05 10.39 16.78
C VAL A 98 -0.93 11.35 17.17
N ASP A 99 -0.92 12.53 16.54
CA ASP A 99 0.09 13.56 16.82
C ASP A 99 -0.22 14.36 18.11
N ARG A 100 0.70 15.22 18.55
CA ARG A 100 0.56 16.07 19.76
C ARG A 100 -0.66 17.00 19.70
N ASN A 101 -1.20 17.27 18.52
CA ASN A 101 -2.40 18.08 18.31
C ASN A 101 -3.68 17.23 18.25
N GLY A 102 -3.60 15.94 18.56
CA GLY A 102 -4.74 15.01 18.50
C GLY A 102 -5.14 14.62 17.09
N ARG A 103 -4.30 14.87 16.07
CA ARG A 103 -4.64 14.54 14.68
C ARG A 103 -4.19 13.12 14.35
N LEU A 104 -5.09 12.33 13.78
CA LEU A 104 -4.78 11.03 13.21
C LEU A 104 -3.89 11.21 11.97
N ARG A 105 -2.82 10.44 11.90
CA ARG A 105 -1.82 10.46 10.84
C ARG A 105 -1.58 9.05 10.33
N TYR A 106 -1.25 8.96 9.05
CA TYR A 106 -0.65 7.77 8.50
C TYR A 106 0.65 7.48 9.26
N ASP A 107 0.82 6.24 9.73
CA ASP A 107 2.09 5.86 10.33
C ASP A 107 3.18 5.90 9.27
N GLU A 108 4.21 6.68 9.55
CA GLU A 108 5.48 6.77 8.83
C GLU A 108 6.64 6.93 9.83
N LEU A 109 6.38 6.62 11.12
CA LEU A 109 7.28 6.89 12.23
C LEU A 109 8.62 6.18 12.06
N TYR A 110 8.56 4.98 11.49
CA TYR A 110 9.69 4.10 11.25
C TYR A 110 9.97 3.91 9.76
N SER A 111 9.55 4.85 8.90
CA SER A 111 9.66 4.72 7.43
C SER A 111 11.09 4.60 6.90
N ALA A 112 12.07 5.07 7.66
CA ALA A 112 13.49 4.93 7.37
C ALA A 112 14.12 3.63 7.93
N GLY A 113 13.34 2.83 8.66
CA GLY A 113 13.80 1.57 9.26
C GLY A 113 13.70 0.40 8.28
N ASP A 114 14.66 -0.52 8.39
CA ASP A 114 14.66 -1.76 7.61
C ASP A 114 13.36 -2.55 7.84
N GLY A 115 12.79 -3.05 6.75
CA GLY A 115 11.58 -3.87 6.81
C GLY A 115 10.29 -3.09 7.04
N TYR A 116 10.34 -1.76 7.06
CA TYR A 116 9.13 -0.93 7.22
C TYR A 116 8.06 -1.27 6.17
N CYS A 117 6.80 -1.36 6.64
CA CYS A 117 5.65 -1.63 5.80
C CYS A 117 4.37 -1.03 6.42
N ASN A 118 3.47 -0.57 5.57
CA ASN A 118 2.15 -0.07 5.99
C ASN A 118 1.15 -0.17 4.82
N ASN A 119 -0.14 0.11 5.04
CA ASN A 119 -1.23 -0.10 4.07
C ASN A 119 -1.14 -1.48 3.40
N GLN A 120 -1.05 -2.53 4.21
CA GLN A 120 -0.81 -3.89 3.76
C GLN A 120 -2.15 -4.55 3.40
N PHE A 121 -2.30 -4.99 2.17
CA PHE A 121 -3.47 -5.71 1.67
C PHE A 121 -3.06 -7.15 1.34
N VAL A 122 -3.73 -8.11 1.97
CA VAL A 122 -3.56 -9.54 1.71
C VAL A 122 -4.87 -10.08 1.16
N GLY A 123 -4.82 -10.70 -0.02
CA GLY A 123 -6.05 -11.20 -0.62
C GLY A 123 -5.87 -11.89 -1.96
N THR A 124 -6.99 -11.98 -2.68
CA THR A 124 -7.10 -12.64 -3.97
C THR A 124 -7.79 -11.73 -4.98
N TRP A 125 -7.35 -11.79 -6.23
CA TRP A 125 -8.11 -11.33 -7.38
C TRP A 125 -8.75 -12.54 -8.07
N MET A 126 -10.04 -12.49 -8.36
CA MET A 126 -10.78 -13.57 -9.03
C MET A 126 -11.38 -13.06 -10.33
N SER A 127 -10.98 -13.65 -11.46
CA SER A 127 -11.51 -13.27 -12.77
C SER A 127 -13.01 -13.54 -12.86
N TYR A 128 -13.77 -12.62 -13.46
CA TYR A 128 -15.18 -12.90 -13.79
C TYR A 128 -15.34 -13.98 -14.86
N THR A 129 -14.43 -14.01 -15.84
CA THR A 129 -14.49 -14.92 -16.99
C THR A 129 -14.00 -16.31 -16.63
N THR A 130 -12.78 -16.43 -16.11
CA THR A 130 -12.17 -17.75 -15.87
C THR A 130 -12.48 -18.32 -14.50
N ARG A 131 -12.99 -17.49 -13.58
CA ARG A 131 -13.22 -17.84 -12.16
C ARG A 131 -11.97 -18.34 -11.43
N GLN A 132 -10.79 -18.13 -12.01
CA GLN A 132 -9.52 -18.52 -11.40
C GLN A 132 -9.07 -17.47 -10.38
N PRO A 133 -8.79 -17.87 -9.12
CA PRO A 133 -8.22 -16.98 -8.13
C PRO A 133 -6.71 -16.83 -8.31
N LEU A 134 -6.22 -15.61 -8.19
CA LEU A 134 -4.80 -15.27 -8.12
C LEU A 134 -4.52 -14.60 -6.78
N ARG A 135 -3.41 -14.97 -6.13
CA ARG A 135 -2.92 -14.22 -4.96
C ARG A 135 -2.64 -12.78 -5.40
N CYS A 136 -3.19 -11.83 -4.69
CA CYS A 136 -3.02 -10.41 -4.96
C CYS A 136 -2.77 -9.68 -3.65
N ASN A 137 -1.49 -9.54 -3.31
CA ASN A 137 -1.05 -8.81 -2.14
C ASN A 137 -0.35 -7.53 -2.60
N TRP A 138 -0.56 -6.44 -1.89
CA TRP A 138 0.13 -5.18 -2.13
C TRP A 138 0.25 -4.40 -0.83
N GLY A 139 1.16 -3.45 -0.79
CA GLY A 139 1.25 -2.50 0.30
C GLY A 139 2.34 -1.48 0.08
N ASP A 140 2.42 -0.53 0.99
CA ASP A 140 3.43 0.52 0.95
C ASP A 140 4.75 -0.02 1.51
N TYR A 141 5.85 0.36 0.84
CA TYR A 141 7.24 -0.04 1.10
C TYR A 141 7.55 -1.52 0.87
N ARG A 142 6.81 -2.44 1.51
CA ARG A 142 6.95 -3.88 1.29
C ARG A 142 5.61 -4.56 1.05
N ILE A 143 5.66 -5.70 0.36
CA ILE A 143 4.47 -6.50 0.01
C ILE A 143 4.32 -7.62 1.04
N PRO A 144 3.13 -7.79 1.65
CA PRO A 144 2.94 -8.83 2.66
C PRO A 144 2.90 -10.22 2.03
N ASN A 145 3.39 -11.22 2.78
CA ASN A 145 3.46 -12.62 2.34
C ASN A 145 4.16 -12.80 0.97
N SER A 146 5.23 -12.03 0.73
CA SER A 146 6.03 -12.05 -0.49
C SER A 146 6.92 -13.30 -0.61
N GLY A 147 7.33 -13.91 0.50
CA GLY A 147 8.19 -15.11 0.46
C GLY A 147 9.49 -14.84 -0.28
N ASN A 148 9.88 -15.73 -1.20
CA ASN A 148 11.09 -15.56 -2.01
C ASN A 148 10.98 -14.51 -3.13
N PHE A 149 9.87 -13.77 -3.19
CA PHE A 149 9.72 -12.65 -4.11
C PHE A 149 10.50 -11.42 -3.66
N ASP A 150 10.50 -11.12 -2.36
CA ASP A 150 11.26 -10.01 -1.78
C ASP A 150 12.57 -10.55 -1.17
N ILE A 151 13.70 -10.17 -1.76
CA ILE A 151 15.05 -10.54 -1.31
C ILE A 151 15.80 -9.37 -0.65
N GLY A 152 15.09 -8.29 -0.35
CA GLY A 152 15.70 -7.07 0.17
C GLY A 152 15.99 -7.12 1.66
N ALA A 153 17.18 -6.66 2.06
CA ALA A 153 17.57 -6.54 3.47
C ALA A 153 16.89 -5.33 4.15
N GLY A 154 16.98 -4.13 3.54
CA GLY A 154 16.37 -2.88 4.04
C GLY A 154 15.04 -2.55 3.37
N GLU A 155 15.06 -2.33 2.05
CA GLU A 155 13.89 -2.03 1.22
C GLU A 155 13.44 -3.22 0.37
N PHE A 156 12.20 -3.18 -0.13
CA PHE A 156 11.69 -4.19 -1.06
C PHE A 156 12.61 -4.35 -2.28
N SER A 157 13.05 -5.59 -2.52
CA SER A 157 13.89 -5.93 -3.67
C SER A 157 13.31 -7.16 -4.37
N PRO A 158 12.72 -7.02 -5.56
CA PRO A 158 12.18 -8.18 -6.29
C PRO A 158 13.32 -9.11 -6.71
N ALA A 159 13.18 -10.40 -6.46
CA ALA A 159 14.18 -11.39 -6.86
C ALA A 159 14.28 -11.48 -8.39
N ASP A 160 15.48 -11.79 -8.89
CA ASP A 160 15.81 -11.72 -10.33
C ASP A 160 14.85 -12.52 -11.23
N LYS A 161 14.43 -13.71 -10.77
CA LYS A 161 13.48 -14.57 -11.50
C LYS A 161 12.09 -13.93 -11.72
N TYR A 162 11.79 -12.83 -11.02
CA TYR A 162 10.53 -12.10 -11.16
C TYR A 162 10.65 -10.81 -11.98
N LEU A 163 11.85 -10.37 -12.35
CA LEU A 163 12.06 -9.07 -13.00
C LEU A 163 11.32 -8.94 -14.34
N ALA A 164 11.29 -10.02 -15.12
CA ALA A 164 10.60 -10.08 -16.40
C ALA A 164 9.07 -9.90 -16.29
N PHE A 165 8.48 -10.06 -15.10
CA PHE A 165 7.04 -9.88 -14.86
C PHE A 165 6.67 -8.43 -14.48
N GLY A 166 7.46 -7.45 -14.94
CA GLY A 166 7.18 -6.02 -14.77
C GLY A 166 7.87 -5.36 -13.59
N TRP A 167 8.92 -5.99 -13.04
CA TRP A 167 9.70 -5.49 -11.90
C TRP A 167 11.09 -4.99 -12.27
N GLN A 168 11.53 -5.18 -13.53
CA GLN A 168 12.81 -4.71 -14.05
C GLN A 168 12.99 -3.20 -13.85
N ASP A 169 12.02 -2.38 -14.25
CA ASP A 169 12.11 -0.92 -14.13
C ASP A 169 12.20 -0.47 -12.68
N LEU A 170 11.46 -1.12 -11.77
CA LEU A 170 11.58 -0.83 -10.34
C LEU A 170 12.99 -1.18 -9.82
N ARG A 171 13.51 -2.38 -10.13
CA ARG A 171 14.85 -2.81 -9.71
C ARG A 171 15.92 -1.85 -10.22
N GLU A 172 15.85 -1.44 -11.47
CA GLU A 172 16.78 -0.48 -12.06
C GLU A 172 16.61 0.94 -11.50
N ALA A 173 15.38 1.37 -11.21
CA ALA A 173 15.12 2.68 -10.64
C ALA A 173 15.71 2.81 -9.23
N THR A 174 15.61 1.73 -8.43
CA THR A 174 16.08 1.68 -7.04
C THR A 174 17.58 1.47 -6.93
N PHE A 175 18.14 0.49 -7.65
CA PHE A 175 19.54 0.06 -7.48
C PHE A 175 20.45 0.36 -8.68
N GLY A 176 19.88 0.84 -9.79
CA GLY A 176 20.64 1.14 -10.99
C GLY A 176 21.44 2.44 -10.85
N GLU A 177 22.71 2.35 -11.20
CA GLU A 177 23.63 3.50 -11.27
C GLU A 177 23.62 4.13 -12.67
N GLY A 178 24.18 5.35 -12.74
CA GLY A 178 24.41 6.07 -14.00
C GLY A 178 23.16 6.29 -14.86
N GLY A 179 23.37 6.30 -16.18
CA GLY A 179 22.31 6.58 -17.16
C GLY A 179 21.18 5.55 -17.16
N LYS A 180 21.48 4.28 -16.82
CA LYS A 180 20.50 3.20 -16.78
C LYS A 180 19.47 3.42 -15.66
N GLY A 181 19.93 3.68 -14.43
CA GLY A 181 19.03 4.00 -13.32
C GLY A 181 18.24 5.29 -13.54
N ALA A 182 18.87 6.32 -14.11
CA ALA A 182 18.19 7.57 -14.43
C ALA A 182 17.06 7.37 -15.45
N ALA A 183 17.27 6.54 -16.47
CA ALA A 183 16.24 6.19 -17.44
C ALA A 183 15.08 5.40 -16.82
N ALA A 184 15.38 4.43 -15.95
CA ALA A 184 14.36 3.66 -15.24
C ALA A 184 13.50 4.54 -14.32
N ARG A 185 14.12 5.45 -13.55
CA ARG A 185 13.38 6.43 -12.73
C ARG A 185 12.45 7.30 -13.58
N LYS A 186 12.90 7.75 -14.76
CA LYS A 186 12.03 8.50 -15.70
C LYS A 186 10.86 7.65 -16.21
N ARG A 187 11.08 6.36 -16.51
CA ARG A 187 10.01 5.43 -16.92
C ARG A 187 8.99 5.22 -15.80
N GLU A 188 9.43 5.02 -14.56
CA GLU A 188 8.54 4.88 -13.40
C GLU A 188 7.74 6.16 -13.14
N VAL A 189 8.36 7.35 -13.20
CA VAL A 189 7.64 8.63 -13.07
C VAL A 189 6.62 8.81 -14.20
N ARG A 190 6.97 8.50 -15.45
CA ARG A 190 6.04 8.58 -16.58
C ARG A 190 4.90 7.58 -16.43
N ARG A 191 5.20 6.34 -16.01
CA ARG A 191 4.21 5.29 -15.76
C ARG A 191 3.23 5.74 -14.69
N ALA A 192 3.75 6.23 -13.57
CA ALA A 192 2.99 6.92 -12.54
C ALA A 192 2.09 7.99 -13.18
N GLN A 193 2.65 9.03 -13.82
CA GLN A 193 1.87 10.14 -14.39
C GLN A 193 0.80 9.70 -15.39
N THR A 194 1.08 8.69 -16.21
CA THR A 194 0.12 8.13 -17.18
C THR A 194 -1.00 7.37 -16.47
N TRP A 195 -0.67 6.65 -15.41
CA TRP A 195 -1.60 5.89 -14.59
C TRP A 195 -2.40 6.75 -13.61
N TRP A 196 -1.87 7.93 -13.24
CA TRP A 196 -2.52 8.90 -12.36
C TRP A 196 -3.52 9.82 -13.08
N LYS A 197 -3.57 9.82 -14.42
CA LYS A 197 -4.69 10.41 -15.21
C LYS A 197 -5.92 9.51 -15.14
#